data_AF-A0AB74K3J0-F1
#
_entry.id   AF-A0AB74K3J0-F1
#
_cell.length_a   1.000
_cell.length_b   1.000
_cell.length_c   1.000
_cell.angle_alpha   90.00
_cell.angle_beta   90.00
_cell.angle_gamma   90.00
#
_symmetry.space_group_name_H-M   'P 1'
#
loop_
_entity.id
_entity.type
_entity.pdbx_description
1 polymer ?
#
loop_
_entity_poly.entity_id
_entity_poly.type
_entity_poly.pdbx_seq_one_letter_code
_entity_poly.pdbx_strand_id
1 'polypeptide(L)'
;MATKHLAVFFDDVAQASALCGFALRYINIFFCPAFVTLPLSPSISGVEVAKIIAVFIIGYVAVFAFTAYMVRGLQLVLGTSKRAMTERAEELGRQDDNIPLTQTRHDSSASEVPTVQSLSTRIAADESSPSPPNGLADIQAPSKAMNPDSVTGTGGPPVASNTAASSRINVPIRHEAAPLTRPQRWAAFISVNFDMLTYGALLLFVGVPIYYGFGYAMPVQLSLNVVLYFAALRLPPRYRTYLHPVLVSSAFTILGIWILALIRQNSLKDGLRAYTTNTKYTQLWDNDQGLQPPGAGDMFGSVLDVSIVALSLPMYRYRNELKARFMTIIVPNVVVSIGSLFAYPIFCYHIGISAPRGLAFASRSLTLALATPATKNLGGDSFTVAPLCIFSGIAGVVVGPLGLDLLRIPKALLLTTDPRAAAFSSLSMGLLGTITVALTSVPPLVSIIRNLVGMA
;
A
#
# COMPACT_ATOMS: atom_id res chain seq x y z
N MET A 1 -27.36 -23.83 20.89
CA MET A 1 -27.48 -22.40 20.53
C MET A 1 -26.11 -21.71 20.49
N ALA A 2 -25.23 -21.93 21.47
CA ALA A 2 -23.86 -21.39 21.50
C ALA A 2 -22.96 -21.76 20.29
N THR A 3 -23.09 -22.97 19.74
CA THR A 3 -22.29 -23.42 18.58
C THR A 3 -22.64 -22.73 17.26
N LYS A 4 -23.90 -22.31 17.07
CA LYS A 4 -24.30 -21.52 15.88
C LYS A 4 -23.79 -20.09 15.94
N HIS A 5 -23.82 -19.47 17.14
CA HIS A 5 -23.22 -18.14 17.33
C HIS A 5 -21.70 -18.16 17.19
N LEU A 6 -21.04 -19.25 17.59
CA LEU A 6 -19.60 -19.41 17.40
C LEU A 6 -19.24 -19.55 15.91
N ALA A 7 -20.00 -20.33 15.14
CA ALA A 7 -19.77 -20.50 13.70
C ALA A 7 -19.97 -19.19 12.93
N VAL A 8 -21.07 -18.46 13.20
CA VAL A 8 -21.32 -17.14 12.60
C VAL A 8 -20.21 -16.15 12.97
N PHE A 9 -19.75 -16.16 14.21
CA PHE A 9 -18.63 -15.31 14.65
C PHE A 9 -17.32 -15.64 13.92
N PHE A 10 -17.02 -16.92 13.69
CA PHE A 10 -15.83 -17.32 12.92
C PHE A 10 -15.95 -16.94 11.43
N ASP A 11 -17.13 -17.08 10.84
CA ASP A 11 -17.40 -16.65 9.46
C ASP A 11 -17.28 -15.13 9.33
N ASP A 12 -17.83 -14.36 10.28
CA ASP A 12 -17.73 -12.90 10.31
C ASP A 12 -16.27 -12.43 10.43
N VAL A 13 -15.48 -13.09 11.29
CA VAL A 13 -14.05 -12.79 11.47
C VAL A 13 -13.24 -13.18 10.21
N ALA A 14 -13.55 -14.32 9.60
CA ALA A 14 -12.91 -14.74 8.35
C ALA A 14 -13.22 -13.76 7.21
N GLN A 15 -14.48 -13.34 7.08
CA GLN A 15 -14.91 -12.39 6.06
C GLN A 15 -14.30 -11.00 6.28
N ALA A 16 -14.25 -10.54 7.54
CA ALA A 16 -13.57 -9.30 7.90
C ALA A 16 -12.06 -9.35 7.58
N SER A 17 -11.40 -10.46 7.89
CA SER A 17 -9.97 -10.65 7.58
C SER A 17 -9.70 -10.63 6.07
N ALA A 18 -10.58 -11.23 5.27
CA ALA A 18 -10.49 -11.26 3.82
C ALA A 18 -10.70 -9.85 3.21
N LEU A 19 -11.68 -9.10 3.70
CA LEU A 19 -11.94 -7.71 3.30
C LEU A 19 -10.78 -6.79 3.65
N CYS A 20 -10.23 -6.92 4.87
CA CYS A 20 -9.04 -6.18 5.29
C CYS A 20 -7.83 -6.54 4.40
N GLY A 21 -7.61 -7.83 4.11
CA GLY A 21 -6.55 -8.27 3.23
C GLY A 21 -6.67 -7.69 1.81
N PHE A 22 -7.89 -7.63 1.26
CA PHE A 22 -8.15 -6.99 -0.03
C PHE A 22 -7.82 -5.49 -0.01
N ALA A 23 -8.31 -4.75 0.99
CA ALA A 23 -8.10 -3.32 1.13
C ALA A 23 -6.60 -2.98 1.24
N LEU A 24 -5.87 -3.74 2.04
CA LEU A 24 -4.41 -3.56 2.20
C LEU A 24 -3.62 -3.92 0.94
N ARG A 25 -3.99 -5.00 0.25
CA ARG A 25 -3.32 -5.43 -0.99
C ARG A 25 -3.41 -4.38 -2.09
N TYR A 26 -4.54 -3.72 -2.21
CA TYR A 26 -4.79 -2.74 -3.26
C TYR A 26 -4.66 -1.29 -2.81
N ILE A 27 -4.18 -1.02 -1.59
CA ILE A 27 -4.11 0.33 -1.01
C ILE A 27 -3.45 1.37 -1.94
N ASN A 28 -2.47 0.95 -2.74
CA ASN A 28 -1.75 1.79 -3.70
C ASN A 28 -2.66 2.43 -4.77
N ILE A 29 -3.71 1.73 -5.24
CA ILE A 29 -4.65 2.30 -6.21
C ILE A 29 -5.47 3.44 -5.60
N PHE A 30 -5.76 3.37 -4.30
CA PHE A 30 -6.57 4.36 -3.61
C PHE A 30 -5.84 5.68 -3.39
N PHE A 31 -4.53 5.73 -3.64
CA PHE A 31 -3.73 6.97 -3.70
C PHE A 31 -3.69 7.62 -5.09
N CYS A 32 -4.09 6.94 -6.16
CA CYS A 32 -4.14 7.52 -7.52
C CYS A 32 -4.95 8.83 -7.62
N PRO A 33 -6.11 9.01 -6.95
CA PRO A 33 -6.89 10.24 -7.05
C PRO A 33 -6.11 11.52 -6.76
N ALA A 34 -5.18 11.45 -5.81
CA ALA A 34 -4.37 12.59 -5.37
C ALA A 34 -3.47 13.14 -6.48
N PHE A 35 -3.03 12.27 -7.40
CA PHE A 35 -2.25 12.66 -8.57
C PHE A 35 -3.13 13.06 -9.75
N VAL A 36 -4.26 12.40 -9.92
CA VAL A 36 -5.21 12.74 -11.00
C VAL A 36 -5.70 14.18 -10.86
N THR A 37 -5.90 14.66 -9.63
CA THR A 37 -6.33 16.04 -9.35
C THR A 37 -5.20 17.07 -9.35
N LEU A 38 -3.94 16.66 -9.49
CA LEU A 38 -2.77 17.56 -9.46
C LEU A 38 -2.85 18.68 -10.51
N PRO A 39 -3.30 18.46 -11.76
CA PRO A 39 -3.45 19.55 -12.74
C PRO A 39 -4.49 20.62 -12.37
N LEU A 40 -5.30 20.42 -11.32
CA LEU A 40 -6.18 21.45 -10.78
C LEU A 40 -5.43 22.47 -9.89
N SER A 41 -4.19 22.18 -9.51
CA SER A 41 -3.39 23.06 -8.66
C SER A 41 -3.09 24.39 -9.37
N PRO A 42 -2.94 25.50 -8.63
CA PRO A 42 -2.45 26.75 -9.21
C PRO A 42 -1.09 26.54 -9.88
N SER A 43 -0.81 27.32 -10.93
CA SER A 43 0.46 27.25 -11.67
C SER A 43 1.65 27.60 -10.76
N ILE A 44 2.65 26.74 -10.73
CA ILE A 44 3.88 26.91 -9.94
C ILE A 44 5.02 27.33 -10.87
N SER A 45 5.82 28.32 -10.46
CA SER A 45 7.03 28.68 -11.19
C SER A 45 8.04 27.54 -11.17
N GLY A 46 8.67 27.22 -12.30
CA GLY A 46 9.65 26.14 -12.39
C GLY A 46 10.83 26.29 -11.40
N VAL A 47 11.21 27.52 -11.07
CA VAL A 47 12.23 27.82 -10.05
C VAL A 47 11.77 27.40 -8.65
N GLU A 48 10.49 27.61 -8.34
CA GLU A 48 9.92 27.19 -7.05
C GLU A 48 9.82 25.67 -6.97
N VAL A 49 9.46 24.98 -8.07
CA VAL A 49 9.50 23.51 -8.13
C VAL A 49 10.91 22.98 -7.87
N ALA A 50 11.94 23.58 -8.47
CA ALA A 50 13.32 23.16 -8.24
C ALA A 50 13.73 23.32 -6.76
N LYS A 51 13.34 24.42 -6.11
CA LYS A 51 13.55 24.64 -4.66
C LYS A 51 12.84 23.58 -3.81
N ILE A 52 11.58 23.27 -4.14
CA ILE A 52 10.79 22.22 -3.48
C ILE A 52 11.50 20.86 -3.56
N ILE A 53 11.99 20.49 -4.76
CA ILE A 53 12.72 19.24 -4.97
C ILE A 53 14.02 19.23 -4.17
N ALA A 54 14.78 20.34 -4.14
CA ALA A 54 16.02 20.42 -3.38
C ALA A 54 15.77 20.24 -1.87
N VAL A 55 14.79 20.96 -1.30
CA VAL A 55 14.40 20.82 0.12
C VAL A 55 13.93 19.40 0.42
N PHE A 56 13.17 18.80 -0.50
CA PHE A 56 12.69 17.43 -0.36
C PHE A 56 13.85 16.43 -0.25
N ILE A 57 14.82 16.47 -1.18
CA ILE A 57 15.93 15.52 -1.22
C ILE A 57 16.84 15.70 0.01
N ILE A 58 17.27 16.94 0.28
CA ILE A 58 18.19 17.24 1.39
C ILE A 58 17.51 16.92 2.72
N GLY A 59 16.25 17.35 2.88
CA GLY A 59 15.46 17.09 4.08
C GLY A 59 15.20 15.60 4.29
N TYR A 60 14.97 14.83 3.21
CA TYR A 60 14.81 13.38 3.31
C TYR A 60 16.09 12.72 3.87
N VAL A 61 17.26 13.02 3.31
CA VAL A 61 18.54 12.44 3.76
C VAL A 61 18.83 12.85 5.22
N ALA A 62 18.62 14.12 5.56
CA ALA A 62 18.86 14.62 6.92
C ALA A 62 17.96 13.95 7.96
N VAL A 63 16.63 13.90 7.72
CA VAL A 63 15.68 13.26 8.65
C VAL A 63 15.91 11.76 8.71
N PHE A 64 16.23 11.10 7.60
CA PHE A 64 16.54 9.68 7.57
C PHE A 64 17.76 9.37 8.44
N ALA A 65 18.88 10.09 8.24
CA ALA A 65 20.09 9.91 9.01
C ALA A 65 19.86 10.19 10.51
N PHE A 66 19.24 11.34 10.83
CA PHE A 66 18.88 11.70 12.20
C PHE A 66 18.05 10.62 12.88
N THR A 67 16.99 10.16 12.24
CA THR A 67 16.10 9.13 12.78
C THR A 67 16.84 7.81 13.01
N ALA A 68 17.68 7.39 12.05
CA ALA A 68 18.46 6.16 12.16
C ALA A 68 19.45 6.20 13.33
N TYR A 69 20.19 7.30 13.49
CA TYR A 69 21.13 7.48 14.61
C TYR A 69 20.41 7.60 15.95
N MET A 70 19.27 8.30 16.00
CA MET A 70 18.47 8.43 17.21
C MET A 70 17.92 7.07 17.66
N VAL A 71 17.35 6.27 16.75
CA VAL A 71 16.87 4.92 17.07
C VAL A 71 18.03 4.04 17.54
N ARG A 72 19.20 4.10 16.89
CA ARG A 72 20.38 3.35 17.31
C ARG A 72 20.87 3.77 18.70
N GLY A 73 20.94 5.07 18.98
CA GLY A 73 21.32 5.59 20.30
C GLY A 73 20.35 5.14 21.38
N LEU A 74 19.05 5.20 21.10
CA LEU A 74 18.01 4.80 22.03
C LEU A 74 18.03 3.27 22.30
N GLN A 75 18.36 2.46 21.29
CA GLN A 75 18.57 1.01 21.45
C GLN A 75 19.81 0.67 22.29
N LEU A 76 20.85 1.51 22.27
CA LEU A 76 22.03 1.37 23.12
C LEU A 76 21.72 1.75 24.57
N VAL A 77 20.99 2.85 24.79
CA VAL A 77 20.64 3.36 26.12
C VAL A 77 19.62 2.47 26.83
N LEU A 78 18.59 1.98 26.11
CA LEU A 78 17.54 1.15 26.70
C LEU A 78 17.96 -0.31 26.92
N GLY A 79 19.18 -0.69 26.53
CA GLY A 79 19.71 -2.04 26.70
C GLY A 79 18.96 -3.06 25.83
N THR A 80 19.54 -3.42 24.69
CA THR A 80 19.03 -4.55 23.91
C THR A 80 19.27 -5.82 24.72
N SER A 81 18.22 -6.31 25.40
CA SER A 81 18.28 -7.61 26.07
C SER A 81 18.78 -8.64 25.06
N LYS A 82 19.90 -9.31 25.36
CA LYS A 82 20.44 -10.40 24.53
C LYS A 82 19.36 -11.43 24.15
N ARG A 83 18.33 -11.56 25.00
CA ARG A 83 17.12 -12.36 24.78
C ARG A 83 16.33 -11.96 23.52
N ALA A 84 16.20 -10.66 23.22
CA ALA A 84 15.50 -10.16 22.03
C ALA A 84 16.30 -10.38 20.73
N MET A 85 17.62 -10.58 20.83
CA MET A 85 18.48 -10.89 19.68
C MET A 85 18.51 -12.40 19.39
N THR A 86 18.47 -13.23 20.44
CA THR A 86 18.28 -14.69 20.32
C THR A 86 16.85 -15.08 19.91
N GLU A 87 15.83 -14.43 20.45
CA GLU A 87 14.43 -14.62 20.04
C GLU A 87 14.23 -14.21 18.57
N ARG A 88 14.87 -13.11 18.15
CA ARG A 88 14.94 -12.69 16.74
C ARG A 88 15.64 -13.71 15.84
N ALA A 89 16.65 -14.41 16.33
CA ALA A 89 17.37 -15.44 15.56
C ALA A 89 16.61 -16.78 15.50
N GLU A 90 15.90 -17.16 16.58
CA GLU A 90 15.09 -18.38 16.65
C GLU A 90 13.77 -18.27 15.86
N GLU A 91 13.14 -17.09 15.82
CA GLU A 91 11.89 -16.85 15.08
C GLU A 91 12.10 -16.72 13.57
N LEU A 92 13.27 -16.20 13.14
CA LEU A 92 13.69 -16.11 11.73
C LEU A 92 13.83 -17.47 11.04
N GLY A 93 13.92 -18.57 11.80
CA GLY A 93 13.99 -19.93 11.25
C GLY A 93 12.63 -20.57 10.95
N ARG A 94 11.50 -19.97 11.35
CA ARG A 94 10.21 -20.70 11.43
C ARG A 94 8.99 -20.04 10.78
N GLN A 95 9.08 -18.88 10.14
CA GLN A 95 7.91 -18.26 9.51
C GLN A 95 8.22 -17.67 8.13
N ASP A 96 7.61 -18.28 7.11
CA ASP A 96 7.69 -17.91 5.70
C ASP A 96 6.32 -17.34 5.26
N ASP A 97 5.80 -16.35 6.01
CA ASP A 97 4.44 -15.81 5.80
C ASP A 97 4.48 -14.38 5.25
N ASN A 98 4.22 -14.27 3.94
CA ASN A 98 4.30 -13.04 3.16
C ASN A 98 3.01 -12.19 3.26
N ILE A 99 3.09 -11.00 3.86
CA ILE A 99 2.10 -9.93 3.63
C ILE A 99 2.65 -9.02 2.51
N PRO A 100 2.01 -8.98 1.32
CA PRO A 100 2.58 -8.29 0.17
C PRO A 100 2.28 -6.79 0.22
N LEU A 101 3.06 -6.03 0.97
CA LEU A 101 3.00 -4.56 0.93
C LEU A 101 3.84 -3.93 -0.19
N THR A 102 4.72 -4.69 -0.85
CA THR A 102 5.43 -4.25 -2.07
C THR A 102 6.00 -5.48 -2.80
N GLN A 103 5.18 -6.14 -3.63
CA GLN A 103 5.65 -7.29 -4.40
C GLN A 103 6.37 -6.83 -5.68
N THR A 104 7.68 -6.63 -5.59
CA THR A 104 8.56 -6.67 -6.76
C THR A 104 9.03 -8.10 -6.91
N ARG A 105 8.37 -8.87 -7.79
CA ARG A 105 8.78 -10.23 -8.13
C ARG A 105 10.13 -10.16 -8.86
N HIS A 106 11.18 -10.70 -8.25
CA HIS A 106 12.43 -10.99 -8.93
C HIS A 106 12.27 -12.36 -9.59
N ASP A 107 12.10 -12.40 -10.90
CA ASP A 107 12.14 -13.65 -11.65
C ASP A 107 13.61 -14.08 -11.77
N SER A 108 14.03 -15.01 -10.91
CA SER A 108 15.30 -15.72 -11.04
C SER A 108 15.21 -16.63 -12.26
N SER A 109 15.72 -16.15 -13.38
CA SER A 109 16.09 -16.97 -14.53
C SER A 109 17.59 -17.19 -14.47
N ALA A 110 18.00 -18.39 -14.06
CA ALA A 110 19.29 -18.98 -14.42
C ALA A 110 19.31 -20.47 -14.07
N SER A 111 19.43 -21.30 -15.10
CA SER A 111 20.09 -22.59 -15.00
C SER A 111 21.49 -22.39 -14.42
N GLU A 112 21.83 -23.12 -13.36
CA GLU A 112 23.11 -23.84 -13.22
C GLU A 112 23.09 -24.70 -11.95
N VAL A 113 23.48 -25.96 -12.12
CA VAL A 113 23.73 -27.05 -11.15
C VAL A 113 25.19 -27.47 -11.46
N PRO A 114 26.06 -27.98 -10.56
CA PRO A 114 25.85 -28.77 -9.33
C PRO A 114 26.69 -28.25 -8.11
N THR A 115 26.79 -28.82 -6.89
CA THR A 115 27.10 -30.21 -6.52
C THR A 115 27.14 -30.40 -4.97
N VAL A 116 26.62 -31.55 -4.51
CA VAL A 116 26.95 -32.43 -3.35
C VAL A 116 26.79 -32.04 -1.83
N GLN A 117 25.98 -32.89 -1.17
CA GLN A 117 26.14 -33.58 0.14
C GLN A 117 26.25 -32.81 1.48
N SER A 118 25.26 -33.06 2.36
CA SER A 118 25.43 -34.03 3.44
C SER A 118 24.10 -34.38 4.13
N LEU A 119 23.78 -35.68 4.12
CA LEU A 119 22.76 -36.37 4.93
C LEU A 119 23.03 -36.22 6.43
N SER A 120 21.97 -36.14 7.26
CA SER A 120 21.77 -37.05 8.42
C SER A 120 20.40 -36.89 9.09
N THR A 121 19.50 -37.84 8.76
CA THR A 121 18.72 -38.70 9.67
C THR A 121 18.06 -38.14 10.94
N ARG A 122 16.71 -38.12 10.98
CA ARG A 122 15.81 -38.76 11.99
C ARG A 122 14.44 -39.00 11.34
N ILE A 123 14.16 -40.23 10.90
CA ILE A 123 13.27 -41.23 11.54
C ILE A 123 11.89 -40.66 11.86
N ALA A 124 10.93 -41.07 11.03
CA ALA A 124 9.51 -40.89 11.21
C ALA A 124 9.02 -41.68 12.44
N ALA A 125 8.31 -40.99 13.32
CA ALA A 125 7.30 -41.61 14.18
C ALA A 125 5.94 -41.15 13.62
N ASP A 126 5.22 -42.14 13.12
CA ASP A 126 3.84 -42.08 12.66
C ASP A 126 2.96 -41.94 13.90
N GLU A 127 2.39 -40.76 14.14
CA GLU A 127 1.27 -40.58 15.06
C GLU A 127 0.27 -39.61 14.43
N SER A 128 -0.75 -40.20 13.85
CA SER A 128 -2.03 -39.59 13.56
C SER A 128 -2.59 -38.91 14.81
N SER A 129 -2.57 -37.58 14.85
CA SER A 129 -3.42 -36.79 15.73
C SER A 129 -3.82 -35.48 15.04
N PRO A 130 -5.11 -35.11 15.09
CA PRO A 130 -5.62 -33.90 14.45
C PRO A 130 -5.20 -32.69 15.27
N SER A 131 -4.33 -31.85 14.71
CA SER A 131 -4.04 -30.54 15.27
C SER A 131 -5.32 -29.70 15.30
N PRO A 132 -5.65 -29.02 16.42
CA PRO A 132 -6.85 -28.20 16.53
C PRO A 132 -6.79 -27.00 15.57
N PRO A 133 -7.95 -26.46 15.13
CA PRO A 133 -7.98 -25.34 14.21
C PRO A 133 -7.54 -24.07 14.97
N ASN A 134 -6.30 -23.64 14.78
CA ASN A 134 -5.84 -22.31 15.19
C ASN A 134 -6.44 -21.27 14.22
N GLY A 135 -7.73 -20.98 14.38
CA GLY A 135 -8.56 -20.10 13.55
C GLY A 135 -8.25 -18.60 13.64
N LEU A 136 -7.00 -18.22 13.90
CA LEU A 136 -6.55 -16.82 13.95
C LEU A 136 -5.14 -16.62 13.34
N ALA A 137 -4.55 -17.67 12.77
CA ALA A 137 -3.13 -17.69 12.44
C ALA A 137 -2.74 -17.00 11.12
N ASP A 138 -3.68 -16.63 10.25
CA ASP A 138 -3.30 -15.97 9.00
C ASP A 138 -4.32 -14.95 8.53
N ILE A 139 -3.89 -13.71 8.36
CA ILE A 139 -4.60 -12.76 7.49
C ILE A 139 -4.18 -13.17 6.08
N GLN A 140 -4.64 -14.33 5.63
CA GLN A 140 -4.42 -14.75 4.26
C GLN A 140 -5.28 -13.82 3.41
N ALA A 141 -4.62 -13.00 2.58
CA ALA A 141 -5.33 -12.24 1.57
C ALA A 141 -6.26 -13.21 0.83
N PRO A 142 -7.52 -12.83 0.53
CA PRO A 142 -8.40 -13.72 -0.21
C PRO A 142 -7.65 -14.15 -1.46
N SER A 143 -7.60 -15.48 -1.67
CA SER A 143 -7.04 -16.03 -2.88
C SER A 143 -7.63 -15.27 -4.06
N LYS A 144 -6.85 -15.06 -5.14
CA LYS A 144 -7.47 -14.67 -6.40
C LYS A 144 -8.69 -15.57 -6.61
N ALA A 145 -9.78 -15.03 -7.18
CA ALA A 145 -11.04 -15.75 -7.35
C ALA A 145 -10.86 -17.18 -7.91
N MET A 146 -9.74 -17.46 -8.60
CA MET A 146 -9.22 -18.82 -8.74
C MET A 146 -7.67 -18.84 -8.80
N ASN A 147 -7.05 -19.83 -8.15
CA ASN A 147 -5.61 -20.11 -8.30
C ASN A 147 -5.40 -20.90 -9.61
N PRO A 148 -4.55 -20.45 -10.56
CA PRO A 148 -4.31 -21.21 -11.79
C PRO A 148 -3.73 -22.61 -11.54
N ASP A 149 -3.09 -22.83 -10.38
CA ASP A 149 -2.54 -24.13 -9.98
C ASP A 149 -3.63 -25.13 -9.56
N SER A 150 -4.84 -24.64 -9.25
CA SER A 150 -6.00 -25.50 -8.92
C SER A 150 -6.81 -25.91 -10.15
N VAL A 151 -6.40 -25.49 -11.36
CA VAL A 151 -6.99 -25.97 -12.62
C VAL A 151 -6.40 -27.35 -12.95
N THR A 152 -6.85 -28.36 -12.23
CA THR A 152 -6.59 -29.75 -12.58
C THR A 152 -7.61 -30.19 -13.64
N GLY A 153 -7.15 -30.66 -14.80
CA GLY A 153 -8.02 -31.39 -15.74
C GLY A 153 -8.54 -32.67 -15.06
N THR A 154 -9.72 -33.22 -15.33
CA THR A 154 -10.62 -33.09 -16.47
C THR A 154 -12.03 -33.50 -16.04
N GLY A 155 -13.07 -32.85 -16.59
CA GLY A 155 -14.43 -33.39 -16.67
C GLY A 155 -14.56 -34.37 -17.84
N GLY A 156 -13.70 -35.37 -17.90
CA GLY A 156 -13.83 -36.51 -18.83
C GLY A 156 -14.56 -37.67 -18.14
N PRO A 157 -15.23 -38.58 -18.89
CA PRO A 157 -15.92 -39.72 -18.31
C PRO A 157 -14.93 -40.62 -17.55
N PRO A 158 -15.34 -41.27 -16.45
CA PRO A 158 -14.43 -41.97 -15.55
C PRO A 158 -13.78 -43.14 -16.30
N VAL A 159 -12.45 -43.07 -16.48
CA VAL A 159 -11.66 -44.24 -16.89
C VAL A 159 -11.49 -45.11 -15.66
N ALA A 160 -11.97 -46.35 -15.75
CA ALA A 160 -11.92 -47.33 -14.67
C ALA A 160 -10.49 -47.49 -14.13
N SER A 161 -10.35 -47.30 -12.82
CA SER A 161 -9.10 -47.56 -12.09
C SER A 161 -8.94 -49.07 -11.90
N ASN A 162 -8.14 -49.72 -12.74
CA ASN A 162 -7.65 -51.05 -12.45
C ASN A 162 -6.45 -50.94 -11.50
N THR A 163 -6.71 -51.30 -10.25
CA THR A 163 -5.75 -51.54 -9.19
C THR A 163 -4.70 -52.58 -9.63
N ALA A 164 -3.46 -52.15 -9.76
CA ALA A 164 -2.29 -53.02 -9.61
C ALA A 164 -1.13 -52.17 -9.09
N ALA A 165 -0.93 -52.24 -7.77
CA ALA A 165 0.24 -51.69 -7.11
C ALA A 165 1.50 -52.39 -7.63
N SER A 166 2.40 -51.64 -8.25
CA SER A 166 3.78 -52.08 -8.45
C SER A 166 4.71 -50.90 -8.16
N SER A 167 5.38 -51.00 -7.02
CA SER A 167 6.38 -50.08 -6.51
C SER A 167 7.57 -50.02 -7.45
N ARG A 168 7.63 -48.96 -8.26
CA ARG A 168 8.87 -48.53 -8.90
C ARG A 168 9.22 -47.13 -8.42
N ILE A 169 10.49 -46.99 -8.06
CA ILE A 169 11.16 -45.79 -7.58
C ILE A 169 10.81 -44.62 -8.52
N ASN A 170 9.98 -43.69 -8.05
CA ASN A 170 9.67 -42.48 -8.77
C ASN A 170 10.86 -41.52 -8.66
N VAL A 171 11.75 -41.58 -9.65
CA VAL A 171 12.52 -40.40 -10.06
C VAL A 171 11.49 -39.32 -10.37
N PRO A 172 11.56 -38.09 -9.81
CA PRO A 172 10.65 -37.03 -10.20
C PRO A 172 11.02 -36.60 -11.62
N ILE A 173 10.48 -37.32 -12.60
CA ILE A 173 10.42 -36.85 -13.98
C ILE A 173 9.59 -35.59 -13.90
N ARG A 174 10.26 -34.44 -13.99
CA ARG A 174 9.64 -33.14 -14.22
C ARG A 174 8.85 -33.28 -15.52
N HIS A 175 7.57 -33.63 -15.40
CA HIS A 175 6.67 -33.67 -16.52
C HIS A 175 6.60 -32.24 -17.05
N GLU A 176 7.17 -32.01 -18.23
CA GLU A 176 6.76 -30.87 -19.04
C GLU A 176 5.25 -31.00 -19.19
N ALA A 177 4.51 -30.08 -18.57
CA ALA A 177 3.06 -30.10 -18.62
C ALA A 177 2.62 -30.17 -20.08
N ALA A 178 1.76 -31.14 -20.41
CA ALA A 178 1.24 -31.30 -21.76
C ALA A 178 0.71 -29.95 -22.29
N PRO A 179 0.92 -29.63 -23.58
CA PRO A 179 0.53 -28.33 -24.11
C PRO A 179 -0.96 -28.09 -23.90
N LEU A 180 -1.30 -27.04 -23.16
CA LEU A 180 -2.68 -26.65 -22.83
C LEU A 180 -3.53 -26.60 -24.10
N THR A 181 -4.71 -27.23 -24.06
CA THR A 181 -5.71 -27.18 -25.14
C THR A 181 -6.21 -25.75 -25.36
N ARG A 182 -6.75 -25.43 -26.55
CA ARG A 182 -7.24 -24.07 -26.87
C ARG A 182 -8.25 -23.54 -25.81
N PRO A 183 -9.25 -24.32 -25.37
CA PRO A 183 -10.17 -23.88 -24.31
C PRO A 183 -9.46 -23.62 -22.98
N GLN A 184 -8.47 -24.45 -22.61
CA GLN A 184 -7.69 -24.26 -21.38
C GLN A 184 -6.83 -23.00 -21.42
N ARG A 185 -6.29 -22.62 -22.58
CA ARG A 185 -5.57 -21.34 -22.73
C ARG A 185 -6.49 -20.14 -22.55
N TRP A 186 -7.69 -20.19 -23.11
CA TRP A 186 -8.70 -19.14 -22.92
C TRP A 186 -9.18 -19.08 -21.47
N ALA A 187 -9.44 -20.23 -20.84
CA ALA A 187 -9.80 -20.29 -19.43
C ALA A 187 -8.68 -19.70 -18.55
N ALA A 188 -7.42 -20.11 -18.76
CA ALA A 188 -6.27 -19.57 -18.05
C ALA A 188 -6.11 -18.05 -18.28
N PHE A 189 -6.29 -17.58 -19.52
CA PHE A 189 -6.22 -16.15 -19.83
C PHE A 189 -7.32 -15.36 -19.12
N ILE A 190 -8.57 -15.84 -19.15
CA ILE A 190 -9.70 -15.20 -18.48
C ILE A 190 -9.48 -15.20 -16.96
N SER A 191 -9.05 -16.31 -16.37
CA SER A 191 -8.79 -16.41 -14.94
C SER A 191 -7.65 -15.49 -14.47
N VAL A 192 -6.58 -15.37 -15.25
CA VAL A 192 -5.46 -14.47 -14.92
C VAL A 192 -5.85 -13.00 -15.03
N ASN A 193 -6.72 -12.66 -15.98
CA ASN A 193 -7.10 -11.29 -16.32
C ASN A 193 -8.50 -10.91 -15.86
N PHE A 194 -9.11 -11.68 -14.97
CA PHE A 194 -10.51 -11.55 -14.56
C PHE A 194 -10.85 -10.14 -14.09
N ASP A 195 -10.04 -9.57 -13.20
CA ASP A 195 -10.24 -8.21 -12.69
C ASP A 195 -10.21 -7.17 -13.82
N MET A 196 -9.21 -7.25 -14.71
CA MET A 196 -9.08 -6.31 -15.84
C MET A 196 -10.23 -6.46 -16.84
N LEU A 197 -10.68 -7.69 -17.12
CA LEU A 197 -11.80 -7.95 -18.02
C LEU A 197 -13.12 -7.44 -17.42
N THR A 198 -13.33 -7.63 -16.12
CA THR A 198 -14.54 -7.18 -15.42
C THR A 198 -14.63 -5.65 -15.41
N TYR A 199 -13.57 -4.97 -14.99
CA TYR A 199 -13.55 -3.50 -15.01
C TYR A 199 -13.49 -2.93 -16.44
N GLY A 200 -12.88 -3.64 -17.39
CA GLY A 200 -12.90 -3.28 -18.81
C GLY A 200 -14.29 -3.39 -19.45
N ALA A 201 -15.05 -4.44 -19.11
CA ALA A 201 -16.43 -4.59 -19.50
C ALA A 201 -17.30 -3.51 -18.85
N LEU A 202 -17.10 -3.22 -17.56
CA LEU A 202 -17.80 -2.14 -16.86
C LEU A 202 -17.50 -0.79 -17.53
N LEU A 203 -16.25 -0.52 -17.90
CA LEU A 203 -15.85 0.69 -18.61
C LEU A 203 -16.61 0.86 -19.93
N LEU A 204 -16.62 -0.18 -20.78
CA LEU A 204 -17.21 -0.11 -22.12
C LEU A 204 -18.74 -0.15 -22.12
N PHE A 205 -19.35 -1.07 -21.36
CA PHE A 205 -20.79 -1.32 -21.42
C PHE A 205 -21.61 -0.48 -20.44
N VAL A 206 -21.00 -0.01 -19.34
CA VAL A 206 -21.71 0.75 -18.31
C VAL A 206 -21.16 2.18 -18.22
N GLY A 207 -19.84 2.33 -18.13
CA GLY A 207 -19.17 3.61 -17.95
C GLY A 207 -19.40 4.57 -19.12
N VAL A 208 -19.04 4.16 -20.34
CA VAL A 208 -19.15 5.00 -21.54
C VAL A 208 -20.62 5.40 -21.81
N PRO A 209 -21.61 4.49 -21.80
CA PRO A 209 -23.01 4.87 -22.02
C PRO A 209 -23.56 5.81 -20.94
N ILE A 210 -23.24 5.58 -19.66
CA ILE A 210 -23.70 6.47 -18.58
C ILE A 210 -23.06 7.85 -18.69
N TYR A 211 -21.78 7.90 -19.06
CA TYR A 211 -21.07 9.17 -19.19
C TYR A 211 -21.62 10.05 -20.30
N TYR A 212 -21.89 9.48 -21.48
CA TYR A 212 -22.41 10.25 -22.61
C TYR A 212 -23.93 10.39 -22.59
N GLY A 213 -24.66 9.47 -21.97
CA GLY A 213 -26.12 9.51 -21.87
C GLY A 213 -26.64 10.37 -20.70
N PHE A 214 -26.14 10.14 -19.48
CA PHE A 214 -26.67 10.77 -18.25
C PHE A 214 -25.75 11.86 -17.69
N GLY A 215 -24.57 12.07 -18.27
CA GLY A 215 -23.65 13.10 -17.81
C GLY A 215 -22.78 12.68 -16.62
N TYR A 216 -22.97 11.50 -16.04
CA TYR A 216 -22.33 11.07 -14.79
C TYR A 216 -20.95 10.41 -15.02
N ALA A 217 -19.92 10.98 -14.39
CA ALA A 217 -18.51 10.66 -14.67
C ALA A 217 -17.91 9.51 -13.84
N MET A 218 -18.50 9.18 -12.70
CA MET A 218 -17.90 8.22 -11.77
C MET A 218 -17.66 6.83 -12.38
N PRO A 219 -18.64 6.16 -13.03
CA PRO A 219 -18.46 4.77 -13.45
C PRO A 219 -17.38 4.61 -14.52
N VAL A 220 -17.28 5.56 -15.46
CA VAL A 220 -16.26 5.54 -16.52
C VAL A 220 -14.88 5.86 -15.96
N GLN A 221 -14.75 6.87 -15.10
CA GLN A 221 -13.45 7.30 -14.59
C GLN A 221 -12.88 6.32 -13.56
N LEU A 222 -13.73 5.69 -12.74
CA LEU A 222 -13.33 4.67 -11.78
C LEU A 222 -12.80 3.43 -12.49
N SER A 223 -13.57 2.89 -13.43
CA SER A 223 -13.17 1.70 -14.18
C SER A 223 -11.92 1.95 -15.04
N LEU A 224 -11.81 3.14 -15.64
CA LEU A 224 -10.61 3.55 -16.38
C LEU A 224 -9.37 3.55 -15.49
N ASN A 225 -9.44 4.13 -14.30
CA ASN A 225 -8.31 4.16 -13.37
C ASN A 225 -7.91 2.75 -12.90
N VAL A 226 -8.89 1.88 -12.59
CA VAL A 226 -8.63 0.48 -12.21
C VAL A 226 -7.95 -0.31 -13.33
N VAL A 227 -8.47 -0.22 -14.56
CA VAL A 227 -7.89 -0.92 -15.72
C VAL A 227 -6.47 -0.44 -15.99
N LEU A 228 -6.23 0.87 -15.94
CA LEU A 228 -4.90 1.45 -16.15
C LEU A 228 -3.92 1.11 -15.03
N TYR A 229 -4.38 1.01 -13.79
CA TYR A 229 -3.56 0.55 -12.67
C TYR A 229 -3.13 -0.92 -12.85
N PHE A 230 -4.06 -1.82 -13.19
CA PHE A 230 -3.72 -3.20 -13.48
C PHE A 230 -2.83 -3.35 -14.71
N ALA A 231 -3.00 -2.50 -15.73
CA ALA A 231 -2.09 -2.44 -16.87
C ALA A 231 -0.69 -1.98 -16.45
N ALA A 232 -0.57 -0.96 -15.60
CA ALA A 232 0.71 -0.51 -15.05
C ALA A 232 1.41 -1.59 -14.22
N LEU A 233 0.65 -2.44 -13.50
CA LEU A 233 1.17 -3.61 -12.80
C LEU A 233 1.66 -4.74 -13.72
N ARG A 234 1.50 -4.65 -15.05
CA ARG A 234 2.07 -5.60 -16.01
C ARG A 234 3.40 -5.17 -16.60
N LEU A 235 3.84 -3.92 -16.35
CA LEU A 235 5.14 -3.44 -16.83
C LEU A 235 6.30 -4.31 -16.31
N PRO A 236 7.38 -4.54 -17.07
CA PRO A 236 8.52 -5.34 -16.60
C PRO A 236 9.15 -4.75 -15.32
N PRO A 237 9.68 -5.58 -14.40
CA PRO A 237 10.17 -5.12 -13.10
C PRO A 237 11.31 -4.10 -13.20
N ARG A 238 12.15 -4.16 -14.24
CA ARG A 238 13.22 -3.17 -14.51
C ARG A 238 12.70 -1.75 -14.67
N TYR A 239 11.52 -1.59 -15.26
CA TYR A 239 10.91 -0.29 -15.46
C TYR A 239 10.13 0.16 -14.22
N ARG A 240 9.58 -0.76 -13.41
CA ARG A 240 8.80 -0.41 -12.21
C ARG A 240 9.58 0.35 -11.15
N THR A 241 10.90 0.16 -11.08
CA THR A 241 11.76 0.90 -10.15
C THR A 241 11.76 2.40 -10.43
N TYR A 242 11.68 2.80 -11.70
CA TYR A 242 11.65 4.21 -12.11
C TYR A 242 10.23 4.72 -12.41
N LEU A 243 9.40 3.86 -12.99
CA LEU A 243 8.01 4.10 -13.37
C LEU A 243 7.10 3.47 -12.32
N HIS A 244 6.96 4.14 -11.18
CA HIS A 244 6.09 3.66 -10.11
C HIS A 244 4.66 3.45 -10.64
N PRO A 245 4.03 2.26 -10.45
CA PRO A 245 2.75 1.94 -11.08
C PRO A 245 1.62 2.95 -10.82
N VAL A 246 1.59 3.56 -9.63
CA VAL A 246 0.62 4.60 -9.26
C VAL A 246 0.81 5.89 -10.07
N LEU A 247 2.06 6.29 -10.31
CA LEU A 247 2.36 7.50 -11.11
C LEU A 247 1.97 7.28 -12.56
N VAL A 248 2.37 6.14 -13.12
CA VAL A 248 2.04 5.76 -14.51
C VAL A 248 0.54 5.68 -14.71
N SER A 249 -0.18 4.97 -13.83
CA SER A 249 -1.63 4.81 -13.95
C SER A 249 -2.36 6.15 -13.79
N SER A 250 -1.91 7.03 -12.89
CA SER A 250 -2.50 8.37 -12.73
C SER A 250 -2.28 9.26 -13.95
N ALA A 251 -1.08 9.24 -14.56
CA ALA A 251 -0.79 10.00 -15.77
C ALA A 251 -1.64 9.55 -16.96
N PHE A 252 -1.77 8.23 -17.17
CA PHE A 252 -2.68 7.70 -18.19
C PHE A 252 -4.14 7.95 -17.86
N THR A 253 -4.52 7.98 -16.57
CA THR A 253 -5.89 8.31 -16.15
C THR A 253 -6.22 9.77 -16.48
N ILE A 254 -5.29 10.71 -16.24
CA ILE A 254 -5.45 12.12 -16.65
C ILE A 254 -5.63 12.22 -18.16
N LEU A 255 -4.82 11.50 -18.94
CA LEU A 255 -4.94 11.46 -20.40
C LEU A 255 -6.29 10.87 -20.84
N GLY A 256 -6.76 9.81 -20.19
CA GLY A 256 -8.07 9.20 -20.45
C GLY A 256 -9.23 10.15 -20.14
N ILE A 257 -9.18 10.84 -19.00
CA ILE A 257 -10.17 11.86 -18.63
C ILE A 257 -10.15 13.02 -19.63
N TRP A 258 -8.96 13.44 -20.09
CA TRP A 258 -8.82 14.47 -21.10
C TRP A 258 -9.50 14.08 -22.42
N ILE A 259 -9.27 12.86 -22.91
CA ILE A 259 -9.92 12.34 -24.13
C ILE A 259 -11.44 12.31 -23.96
N LEU A 260 -11.94 11.79 -22.83
CA LEU A 260 -13.38 11.73 -22.56
C LEU A 260 -14.01 13.14 -22.49
N ALA A 261 -13.33 14.09 -21.86
CA ALA A 261 -13.77 15.48 -21.75
C ALA A 261 -13.77 16.19 -23.11
N LEU A 262 -12.74 15.99 -23.94
CA LEU A 262 -12.66 16.54 -25.29
C LEU A 262 -13.81 16.07 -26.19
N ILE A 263 -14.19 14.79 -26.10
CA ILE A 263 -15.33 14.26 -26.85
C ILE A 263 -16.64 14.96 -26.44
N ARG A 264 -16.76 15.38 -25.17
CA ARG A 264 -17.90 16.18 -24.67
C ARG A 264 -17.72 17.69 -24.89
N GLN A 265 -16.69 18.14 -25.61
CA GLN A 265 -16.35 19.56 -25.79
C GLN A 265 -16.12 20.32 -24.47
N ASN A 266 -15.72 19.61 -23.42
CA ASN A 266 -15.43 20.17 -22.11
C ASN A 266 -13.92 20.36 -21.89
N SER A 267 -13.55 21.24 -20.97
CA SER A 267 -12.16 21.42 -20.59
C SER A 267 -11.65 20.26 -19.72
N LEU A 268 -10.33 20.05 -19.69
CA LEU A 268 -9.70 19.10 -18.78
C LEU A 268 -10.07 19.38 -17.32
N LYS A 269 -10.16 20.66 -16.95
CA LYS A 269 -10.49 21.06 -15.58
C LYS A 269 -11.89 20.60 -15.18
N ASP A 270 -12.84 20.61 -16.11
CA ASP A 270 -14.21 20.15 -15.84
C ASP A 270 -14.26 18.63 -15.68
N GLY A 271 -13.51 17.89 -16.51
CA GLY A 271 -13.36 16.45 -16.37
C GLY A 271 -12.70 16.03 -15.04
N LEU A 272 -11.69 16.79 -14.60
CA LEU A 272 -11.00 16.57 -13.32
C LEU A 272 -11.84 17.01 -12.11
N ARG A 273 -12.64 18.06 -12.21
CA ARG A 273 -13.61 18.44 -11.17
C ARG A 273 -14.71 17.39 -11.03
N ALA A 274 -15.16 16.79 -12.14
CA ALA A 274 -16.10 15.67 -12.11
C ALA A 274 -15.48 14.38 -11.51
N TYR A 275 -14.16 14.28 -11.51
CA TYR A 275 -13.43 13.15 -10.91
C TYR A 275 -13.40 13.20 -9.38
N THR A 276 -13.40 14.39 -8.78
CA THR A 276 -13.43 14.57 -7.32
C THR A 276 -14.36 15.72 -6.97
N THR A 277 -15.56 15.38 -6.51
CA THR A 277 -16.61 16.32 -6.08
C THR A 277 -16.50 16.65 -4.60
N ASN A 278 -15.55 16.04 -3.87
CA ASN A 278 -15.37 16.14 -2.41
C ASN A 278 -16.57 15.62 -1.61
N THR A 279 -17.43 14.82 -2.23
CA THR A 279 -18.59 14.19 -1.57
C THR A 279 -18.21 12.77 -1.18
N LYS A 280 -17.67 12.62 0.04
CA LYS A 280 -17.27 11.32 0.57
C LYS A 280 -18.50 10.47 0.91
N TYR A 281 -18.34 9.15 0.91
CA TYR A 281 -19.42 8.22 1.25
C TYR A 281 -19.97 8.45 2.67
N THR A 282 -19.12 8.88 3.62
CA THR A 282 -19.55 9.21 4.99
C THR A 282 -20.54 10.37 5.04
N GLN A 283 -20.35 11.40 4.21
CA GLN A 283 -21.24 12.56 4.14
C GLN A 283 -22.57 12.22 3.46
N LEU A 284 -22.54 11.30 2.50
CA LEU A 284 -23.76 10.79 1.86
C LEU A 284 -24.62 9.99 2.85
N TRP A 285 -23.98 9.27 3.80
CA TRP A 285 -24.68 8.51 4.83
C TRP A 285 -25.25 9.39 5.95
N ASP A 286 -24.59 10.50 6.28
CA ASP A 286 -25.09 11.51 7.23
C ASP A 286 -26.30 12.32 6.69
N ASN A 287 -26.78 12.02 5.47
CA ASN A 287 -27.98 12.57 4.86
C ASN A 287 -27.97 14.11 4.73
N ASP A 288 -26.80 14.66 4.43
CA ASP A 288 -26.66 16.05 4.02
C ASP A 288 -27.41 16.27 2.70
N GLN A 289 -28.59 16.90 2.77
CA GLN A 289 -29.45 17.14 1.62
C GLN A 289 -28.81 18.16 0.67
N GLY A 290 -28.67 17.80 -0.62
CA GLY A 290 -28.17 18.69 -1.67
C GLY A 290 -26.74 18.44 -2.14
N LEU A 291 -26.09 17.35 -1.71
CA LEU A 291 -24.74 17.00 -2.15
C LEU A 291 -24.70 16.54 -3.62
N GLN A 292 -23.64 16.94 -4.33
CA GLN A 292 -23.35 16.45 -5.68
C GLN A 292 -23.02 14.95 -5.65
N PRO A 293 -23.40 14.18 -6.69
CA PRO A 293 -23.12 12.75 -6.73
C PRO A 293 -21.61 12.50 -6.68
N PRO A 294 -21.15 11.48 -5.95
CA PRO A 294 -19.73 11.25 -5.71
C PRO A 294 -18.97 10.95 -7.00
N GLY A 295 -17.77 11.51 -7.11
CA GLY A 295 -16.82 11.22 -8.18
C GLY A 295 -16.05 9.92 -7.94
N ALA A 296 -15.27 9.50 -8.94
CA ALA A 296 -14.42 8.31 -8.83
C ALA A 296 -13.35 8.47 -7.74
N GLY A 297 -12.77 9.66 -7.60
CA GLY A 297 -11.79 9.97 -6.57
C GLY A 297 -12.36 9.89 -5.15
N ASP A 298 -13.62 10.30 -4.96
CA ASP A 298 -14.29 10.24 -3.66
C ASP A 298 -14.60 8.80 -3.24
N MET A 299 -14.92 7.93 -4.21
CA MET A 299 -15.07 6.50 -3.97
C MET A 299 -13.75 5.85 -3.53
N PHE A 300 -12.66 6.13 -4.25
CA PHE A 300 -11.33 5.65 -3.87
C PHE A 300 -10.90 6.19 -2.50
N GLY A 301 -11.19 7.46 -2.21
CA GLY A 301 -10.94 8.06 -0.89
C GLY A 301 -11.72 7.39 0.23
N SER A 302 -12.97 6.98 -0.03
CA SER A 302 -13.79 6.27 0.96
C SER A 302 -13.24 4.87 1.26
N VAL A 303 -12.79 4.15 0.23
CA VAL A 303 -12.14 2.83 0.41
C VAL A 303 -10.75 2.97 1.04
N LEU A 304 -10.04 4.08 0.78
CA LEU A 304 -8.79 4.41 1.47
C LEU A 304 -9.01 4.55 2.99
N ASP A 305 -10.09 5.22 3.41
CA ASP A 305 -10.43 5.38 4.82
C ASP A 305 -10.67 4.00 5.49
N VAL A 306 -11.36 3.07 4.82
CA VAL A 306 -11.51 1.67 5.28
C VAL A 306 -10.17 0.93 5.35
N SER A 307 -9.28 1.16 4.38
CA SER A 307 -7.94 0.54 4.34
C SER A 307 -7.08 1.00 5.53
N ILE A 308 -7.23 2.24 5.97
CA ILE A 308 -6.54 2.77 7.15
C ILE A 308 -7.03 2.09 8.42
N VAL A 309 -8.34 1.84 8.54
CA VAL A 309 -8.88 1.06 9.65
C VAL A 309 -8.37 -0.39 9.59
N ALA A 310 -8.28 -0.98 8.39
CA ALA A 310 -7.75 -2.33 8.21
C ALA A 310 -6.28 -2.48 8.65
N LEU A 311 -5.47 -1.41 8.62
CA LEU A 311 -4.10 -1.42 9.15
C LEU A 311 -4.05 -1.64 10.68
N SER A 312 -5.15 -1.42 11.40
CA SER A 312 -5.21 -1.72 12.84
C SER A 312 -5.11 -3.21 13.15
N LEU A 313 -5.50 -4.08 12.21
CA LEU A 313 -5.51 -5.54 12.41
C LEU A 313 -4.08 -6.12 12.58
N PRO A 314 -3.10 -5.86 11.68
CA PRO A 314 -1.73 -6.29 11.92
C PRO A 314 -1.13 -5.64 13.18
N MET A 315 -1.49 -4.39 13.52
CA MET A 315 -1.05 -3.74 14.75
C MET A 315 -1.58 -4.43 16.01
N TYR A 316 -2.83 -4.90 15.99
CA TYR A 316 -3.43 -5.65 17.09
C TYR A 316 -2.82 -7.05 17.24
N ARG A 317 -2.48 -7.71 16.12
CA ARG A 317 -1.83 -9.03 16.12
C ARG A 317 -0.48 -8.99 16.85
N TYR A 318 0.35 -8.00 16.56
CA TYR A 318 1.69 -7.85 17.17
C TYR A 318 1.73 -6.92 18.40
N ARG A 319 0.59 -6.70 19.07
CA ARG A 319 0.46 -5.72 20.17
C ARG A 319 1.40 -5.95 21.35
N ASN A 320 1.75 -7.20 21.66
CA ASN A 320 2.59 -7.53 22.82
C ASN A 320 4.07 -7.18 22.54
N GLU A 321 4.57 -7.55 21.37
CA GLU A 321 5.88 -7.14 20.89
C GLU A 321 5.98 -5.61 20.78
N LEU A 322 4.89 -4.98 20.36
CA LEU A 322 4.81 -3.55 20.30
C LEU A 322 4.90 -2.89 21.69
N LYS A 323 4.17 -3.39 22.68
CA LYS A 323 4.26 -2.89 24.06
C LYS A 323 5.68 -2.98 24.59
N ALA A 324 6.39 -4.06 24.30
CA ALA A 324 7.77 -4.26 24.74
C ALA A 324 8.75 -3.22 24.14
N ARG A 325 8.49 -2.74 22.91
CA ARG A 325 9.37 -1.79 22.20
C ARG A 325 8.79 -0.38 22.08
N PHE A 326 7.72 -0.10 22.82
CA PHE A 326 6.92 1.13 22.68
C PHE A 326 7.76 2.40 22.84
N MET A 327 8.65 2.43 23.84
CA MET A 327 9.52 3.60 24.10
C MET A 327 10.50 3.87 22.95
N THR A 328 11.06 2.82 22.35
CA THR A 328 11.96 2.95 21.20
C THR A 328 11.24 3.44 19.95
N ILE A 329 9.92 3.29 19.86
CA ILE A 329 9.12 3.75 18.71
C ILE A 329 8.55 5.15 18.95
N ILE A 330 7.97 5.42 20.12
CA ILE A 330 7.28 6.69 20.37
C ILE A 330 8.24 7.87 20.45
N VAL A 331 9.40 7.71 21.10
CA VAL A 331 10.36 8.82 21.28
C VAL A 331 10.84 9.35 19.92
N PRO A 332 11.32 8.51 18.98
CA PRO A 332 11.64 8.98 17.64
C PRO A 332 10.49 9.66 16.90
N ASN A 333 9.28 9.11 16.97
CA ASN A 333 8.13 9.68 16.27
C ASN A 333 7.74 11.06 16.81
N VAL A 334 7.77 11.26 18.14
CA VAL A 334 7.49 12.56 18.76
C VAL A 334 8.55 13.58 18.36
N VAL A 335 9.83 13.23 18.49
CA VAL A 335 10.94 14.14 18.16
C VAL A 335 10.91 14.52 16.68
N VAL A 336 10.71 13.55 15.78
CA VAL A 336 10.64 13.79 14.34
C VAL A 336 9.38 14.58 13.97
N SER A 337 8.23 14.33 14.61
CA SER A 337 6.99 15.10 14.39
C SER A 337 7.19 16.57 14.73
N ILE A 338 7.66 16.86 15.94
CA ILE A 338 7.93 18.23 16.40
C ILE A 338 9.01 18.88 15.51
N GLY A 339 10.12 18.17 15.29
CA GLY A 339 11.21 18.66 14.45
C GLY A 339 10.75 18.99 13.03
N SER A 340 9.94 18.14 12.41
CA SER A 340 9.42 18.38 11.06
C SER A 340 8.45 19.55 11.02
N LEU A 341 7.60 19.69 12.04
CA LEU A 341 6.59 20.73 12.14
C LEU A 341 7.18 22.13 12.33
N PHE A 342 8.33 22.27 12.98
CA PHE A 342 9.04 23.55 13.10
C PHE A 342 10.12 23.75 12.04
N ALA A 343 10.94 22.75 11.75
CA ALA A 343 12.10 22.92 10.86
C ALA A 343 11.68 23.16 9.40
N TYR A 344 10.81 22.32 8.84
CA TYR A 344 10.49 22.42 7.41
C TYR A 344 9.87 23.77 7.02
N PRO A 345 8.85 24.29 7.72
CA PRO A 345 8.28 25.60 7.37
C PRO A 345 9.30 26.73 7.40
N ILE A 346 10.18 26.75 8.41
CA ILE A 346 11.25 27.76 8.55
C ILE A 346 12.25 27.66 7.39
N PHE A 347 12.72 26.45 7.07
CA PHE A 347 13.63 26.25 5.94
C PHE A 347 12.98 26.65 4.60
N CYS A 348 11.72 26.29 4.39
CA CYS A 348 10.98 26.66 3.19
C CYS A 348 10.81 28.18 3.06
N TYR A 349 10.56 28.88 4.17
CA TYR A 349 10.46 30.33 4.21
C TYR A 349 11.77 31.00 3.79
N HIS A 350 12.91 30.58 4.36
CA HIS A 350 14.22 31.16 4.04
C HIS A 350 14.68 30.87 2.60
N ILE A 351 14.23 29.77 2.00
CA ILE A 351 14.51 29.42 0.61
C ILE A 351 13.60 30.21 -0.36
N GLY A 352 12.59 30.91 0.15
CA GLY A 352 11.64 31.72 -0.61
C GLY A 352 10.61 30.87 -1.35
N ILE A 353 10.16 29.77 -0.74
CA ILE A 353 8.97 29.03 -1.16
C ILE A 353 7.75 29.76 -0.60
N SER A 354 6.64 29.79 -1.34
CA SER A 354 5.40 30.39 -0.87
C SER A 354 4.93 29.77 0.45
N ALA A 355 4.47 30.60 1.39
CA ALA A 355 4.17 30.20 2.75
C ALA A 355 3.15 29.04 2.87
N PRO A 356 2.02 29.02 2.10
CA PRO A 356 1.10 27.88 2.13
C PRO A 356 1.74 26.56 1.66
N ARG A 357 2.67 26.62 0.70
CA ARG A 357 3.35 25.43 0.19
C ARG A 357 4.47 24.98 1.13
N GLY A 358 5.16 25.92 1.77
CA GLY A 358 6.13 25.63 2.83
C GLY A 358 5.50 24.93 4.03
N LEU A 359 4.29 25.32 4.44
CA LEU A 359 3.56 24.64 5.50
C LEU A 359 3.16 23.20 5.14
N ALA A 360 2.88 22.92 3.87
CA ALA A 360 2.61 21.56 3.41
C ALA A 360 3.82 20.61 3.56
N PHE A 361 5.04 21.13 3.72
CA PHE A 361 6.20 20.29 4.02
C PHE A 361 6.19 19.73 5.45
N ALA A 362 5.53 20.38 6.40
CA ALA A 362 5.42 19.87 7.77
C ALA A 362 4.72 18.50 7.80
N SER A 363 3.84 18.23 6.83
CA SER A 363 3.03 17.02 6.74
C SER A 363 3.51 16.00 5.70
N ARG A 364 4.67 16.23 5.07
CA ARG A 364 5.19 15.41 3.95
C ARG A 364 5.45 13.93 4.28
N SER A 365 5.62 13.59 5.56
CA SER A 365 5.93 12.23 6.02
C SER A 365 4.70 11.52 6.59
N LEU A 366 3.53 12.17 6.55
CA LEU A 366 2.27 11.56 6.94
C LEU A 366 1.64 10.78 5.79
N THR A 367 0.83 9.78 6.12
CA THR A 367 -0.16 9.20 5.21
C THR A 367 -1.05 10.30 4.66
N LEU A 368 -1.35 10.29 3.36
CA LEU A 368 -2.16 11.32 2.71
C LEU A 368 -3.45 11.67 3.47
N ALA A 369 -4.15 10.67 4.01
CA ALA A 369 -5.38 10.84 4.78
C ALA A 369 -5.19 11.64 6.09
N LEU A 370 -4.04 11.51 6.76
CA LEU A 370 -3.68 12.29 7.95
C LEU A 370 -2.97 13.60 7.59
N ALA A 371 -2.23 13.61 6.47
CA ALA A 371 -1.52 14.77 5.97
C ALA A 371 -2.48 15.88 5.53
N THR A 372 -3.61 15.52 4.92
CA THR A 372 -4.62 16.45 4.43
C THR A 372 -5.22 17.31 5.57
N PRO A 373 -5.77 16.75 6.66
CA PRO A 373 -6.27 17.56 7.78
C PRO A 373 -5.15 18.33 8.48
N ALA A 374 -3.96 17.73 8.68
CA ALA A 374 -2.82 18.43 9.31
C ALA A 374 -2.40 19.69 8.51
N THR A 375 -2.35 19.58 7.18
CA THR A 375 -2.00 20.70 6.30
C THR A 375 -3.08 21.77 6.29
N LYS A 376 -4.36 21.36 6.26
CA LYS A 376 -5.49 22.29 6.35
C LYS A 376 -5.49 23.06 7.67
N ASN A 377 -5.22 22.38 8.78
CA ASN A 377 -5.10 23.03 10.09
C ASN A 377 -3.99 24.10 10.08
N LEU A 378 -2.83 23.78 9.49
CA LEU A 378 -1.74 24.74 9.34
C LEU A 378 -2.08 25.89 8.37
N GLY A 379 -3.06 25.75 7.48
CA GLY A 379 -3.32 26.71 6.41
C GLY A 379 -2.41 26.52 5.20
N GLY A 380 -1.85 25.32 5.04
CA GLY A 380 -1.02 24.95 3.91
C GLY A 380 -1.83 24.53 2.67
N ASP A 381 -1.15 24.42 1.54
CA ASP A 381 -1.77 24.03 0.27
C ASP A 381 -2.06 22.52 0.20
N SER A 382 -3.33 22.17 0.00
CA SER A 382 -3.81 20.78 -0.09
C SER A 382 -3.36 20.07 -1.37
N PHE A 383 -3.09 20.81 -2.45
CA PHE A 383 -2.61 20.22 -3.70
C PHE A 383 -1.12 19.88 -3.65
N THR A 384 -0.33 20.62 -2.85
CA THR A 384 1.10 20.37 -2.68
C THR A 384 1.40 19.21 -1.73
N VAL A 385 0.62 19.03 -0.65
CA VAL A 385 0.88 17.94 0.32
C VAL A 385 0.72 16.55 -0.31
N ALA A 386 -0.26 16.37 -1.21
CA ALA A 386 -0.54 15.11 -1.86
C ALA A 386 0.67 14.46 -2.58
N PRO A 387 1.28 15.13 -3.57
CA PRO A 387 2.48 14.62 -4.22
C PRO A 387 3.66 14.51 -3.24
N LEU A 388 3.83 15.46 -2.30
CA LEU A 388 4.92 15.39 -1.31
C LEU A 388 4.87 14.10 -0.48
N CYS A 389 3.69 13.72 0.03
CA CYS A 389 3.49 12.50 0.80
C CYS A 389 3.84 11.24 0.01
N ILE A 390 3.38 11.16 -1.24
CA ILE A 390 3.55 9.94 -2.03
C ILE A 390 4.98 9.82 -2.58
N PHE A 391 5.57 10.91 -3.05
CA PHE A 391 6.99 10.92 -3.39
C PHE A 391 7.85 10.56 -2.19
N SER A 392 7.47 10.99 -0.98
CA SER A 392 8.15 10.57 0.27
C SER A 392 8.04 9.05 0.48
N GLY A 393 6.86 8.47 0.26
CA GLY A 393 6.66 7.03 0.33
C GLY A 393 7.49 6.25 -0.68
N ILE A 394 7.52 6.70 -1.94
CA ILE A 394 8.32 6.09 -3.02
C ILE A 394 9.82 6.22 -2.69
N ALA A 395 10.27 7.39 -2.25
CA ALA A 395 11.64 7.61 -1.79
C ALA A 395 12.00 6.69 -0.61
N GLY A 396 11.05 6.45 0.30
CA GLY A 396 11.12 5.45 1.37
C GLY A 396 11.53 4.08 0.88
N VAL A 397 10.82 3.57 -0.13
CA VAL A 397 11.05 2.23 -0.69
C VAL A 397 12.37 2.15 -1.45
N VAL A 398 12.73 3.20 -2.20
CA VAL A 398 13.95 3.21 -3.04
C VAL A 398 15.21 3.46 -2.21
N VAL A 399 15.17 4.46 -1.32
CA VAL A 399 16.34 4.91 -0.56
C VAL A 399 16.50 4.14 0.75
N GLY A 400 15.41 3.61 1.33
CA GLY A 400 15.44 2.87 2.59
C GLY A 400 16.48 1.73 2.61
N PRO A 401 16.47 0.79 1.64
CA PRO A 401 17.45 -0.29 1.58
C PRO A 401 18.88 0.22 1.42
N LEU A 402 19.09 1.21 0.55
CA LEU A 402 20.40 1.81 0.29
C LEU A 402 20.96 2.52 1.53
N GLY A 403 20.10 3.23 2.28
CA GLY A 403 20.48 3.92 3.50
C GLY A 403 20.85 2.98 4.63
N LEU A 404 20.13 1.86 4.77
CA LEU A 404 20.46 0.82 5.76
C LEU A 404 21.78 0.10 5.45
N ASP A 405 22.04 -0.14 4.16
CA ASP A 405 23.31 -0.69 3.68
C ASP A 405 24.48 0.23 3.96
N LEU A 406 24.32 1.52 3.68
CA LEU A 406 25.34 2.53 3.94
C LEU A 406 25.65 2.65 5.43
N LEU A 407 24.65 2.49 6.31
CA LEU A 407 24.82 2.50 7.76
C LEU A 407 25.35 1.18 8.35
N ARG A 408 25.65 0.17 7.52
CA ARG A 408 26.12 -1.18 7.93
C ARG A 408 25.21 -1.85 8.98
N ILE A 409 23.90 -1.65 8.86
CA ILE A 409 22.92 -2.39 9.66
C ILE A 409 22.67 -3.71 8.90
N PRO A 410 22.85 -4.89 9.51
CA PRO A 410 22.72 -6.16 8.80
C PRO A 410 21.35 -6.25 8.12
N LYS A 411 21.36 -6.53 6.80
CA LYS A 411 20.18 -6.82 5.97
C LYS A 411 19.49 -8.10 6.44
N ALA A 412 18.84 -8.09 7.60
CA ALA A 412 17.72 -8.98 7.80
C ALA A 412 16.56 -8.33 7.03
N LEU A 413 16.46 -8.57 5.72
CA LEU A 413 15.22 -8.77 4.97
C LEU A 413 13.94 -8.17 5.65
N LEU A 414 13.93 -6.86 5.91
CA LEU A 414 13.06 -6.26 6.96
C LEU A 414 11.76 -5.69 6.40
N LEU A 415 11.51 -5.76 5.10
CA LEU A 415 10.27 -5.25 4.48
C LEU A 415 9.59 -6.27 3.56
N THR A 416 10.31 -7.33 3.16
CA THR A 416 9.80 -8.36 2.26
C THR A 416 9.55 -9.71 2.93
N THR A 417 10.08 -9.96 4.12
CA THR A 417 9.98 -11.28 4.80
C THR A 417 9.58 -11.23 6.26
N ASP A 418 9.54 -10.06 6.89
CA ASP A 418 9.10 -9.97 8.30
C ASP A 418 7.75 -9.24 8.38
N PRO A 419 6.61 -9.94 8.49
CA PRO A 419 5.29 -9.33 8.64
C PRO A 419 5.20 -8.43 9.90
N ARG A 420 6.10 -8.60 10.88
CA ARG A 420 6.18 -7.73 12.06
C ARG A 420 6.69 -6.34 11.71
N ALA A 421 7.62 -6.25 10.77
CA ALA A 421 8.20 -4.99 10.33
C ALA A 421 7.19 -4.11 9.59
N ALA A 422 6.29 -4.72 8.82
CA ALA A 422 5.12 -4.05 8.27
C ALA A 422 4.25 -3.44 9.38
N ALA A 423 3.96 -4.19 10.45
CA ALA A 423 3.18 -3.69 11.58
C ALA A 423 3.88 -2.55 12.34
N PHE A 424 5.19 -2.64 12.57
CA PHE A 424 5.97 -1.55 13.18
C PHE A 424 6.02 -0.31 12.31
N SER A 425 6.16 -0.47 10.98
CA SER A 425 6.14 0.63 10.02
C SER A 425 4.78 1.31 9.99
N SER A 426 3.69 0.55 9.89
CA SER A 426 2.32 1.08 9.91
C SER A 426 1.99 1.80 11.21
N LEU A 427 2.43 1.27 12.36
CA LEU A 427 2.28 1.99 13.63
C LEU A 427 3.10 3.28 13.64
N SER A 428 4.38 3.24 13.24
CA SER A 428 5.23 4.44 13.27
C SER A 428 4.63 5.53 12.39
N MET A 429 4.15 5.16 11.20
CA MET A 429 3.43 6.04 10.27
C MET A 429 2.13 6.58 10.88
N GLY A 430 1.35 5.74 11.56
CA GLY A 430 0.14 6.12 12.28
C GLY A 430 0.41 7.07 13.44
N LEU A 431 1.39 6.76 14.31
CA LEU A 431 1.81 7.58 15.46
C LEU A 431 2.35 8.92 15.02
N LEU A 432 3.29 8.94 14.07
CA LEU A 432 3.82 10.17 13.51
C LEU A 432 2.66 11.03 12.98
N GLY A 433 1.71 10.40 12.30
CA GLY A 433 0.56 11.09 11.75
C GLY A 433 -0.38 11.65 12.81
N THR A 434 -0.77 10.86 13.80
CA THR A 434 -1.69 11.28 14.87
C THR A 434 -1.06 12.34 15.76
N ILE A 435 0.23 12.22 16.12
CA ILE A 435 0.94 13.25 16.88
C ILE A 435 0.97 14.56 16.11
N THR A 436 1.32 14.52 14.81
CA THR A 436 1.38 15.74 14.00
C THR A 436 -0.01 16.36 13.85
N VAL A 437 -1.04 15.57 13.55
CA VAL A 437 -2.43 16.07 13.49
C VAL A 437 -2.83 16.71 14.82
N ALA A 438 -2.57 16.05 15.95
CA ALA A 438 -2.88 16.58 17.27
C ALA A 438 -2.17 17.92 17.54
N LEU A 439 -0.87 18.03 17.23
CA LEU A 439 -0.11 19.28 17.37
C LEU A 439 -0.66 20.39 16.47
N THR A 440 -1.03 20.07 15.23
CA THR A 440 -1.63 21.04 14.30
C THR A 440 -3.07 21.41 14.66
N SER A 441 -3.77 20.62 15.48
CA SER A 441 -5.13 20.96 15.93
C SER A 441 -5.14 21.97 17.08
N VAL A 442 -3.98 22.28 17.69
CA VAL A 442 -3.86 23.24 18.80
C VAL A 442 -3.67 24.66 18.23
N PRO A 443 -4.65 25.57 18.35
CA PRO A 443 -4.58 26.88 17.69
C PRO A 443 -3.36 27.73 18.06
N PRO A 444 -2.92 27.78 19.34
CA PRO A 444 -1.67 28.47 19.71
C PRO A 444 -0.42 27.95 18.99
N LEU A 445 -0.32 26.64 18.73
CA LEU A 445 0.83 26.09 18.01
C LEU A 445 0.76 26.48 16.53
N VAL A 446 -0.43 26.42 15.94
CA VAL A 446 -0.64 26.82 14.54
C VAL A 446 -0.28 28.29 14.34
N SER A 447 -0.70 29.19 15.23
CA SER A 447 -0.37 30.61 15.11
C SER A 447 1.13 30.87 15.20
N ILE A 448 1.84 30.18 16.11
CA ILE A 448 3.31 30.26 16.19
C ILE A 448 3.95 29.83 14.86
N ILE A 449 3.53 28.70 14.30
CA ILE A 449 4.10 28.17 13.05
C ILE A 449 3.79 29.09 11.86
N ARG A 450 2.56 29.60 11.78
CA ARG A 450 2.17 30.56 10.72
C ARG A 450 2.99 31.85 10.81
N ASN A 451 3.16 32.38 12.01
CA ASN A 451 4.00 33.57 12.26
C ASN A 451 5.46 33.34 11.83
N LEU A 452 6.01 32.14 12.06
CA LEU A 452 7.36 31.79 11.62
C LEU A 452 7.56 31.80 10.09
N VAL A 453 6.47 31.70 9.32
CA VAL A 453 6.48 31.73 7.85
C VAL A 453 5.92 33.07 7.31
N GLY A 454 5.78 34.07 8.18
CA GLY A 454 5.29 35.41 7.81
C GLY A 454 3.80 35.47 7.47
N MET A 455 3.00 34.48 7.91
CA MET A 455 1.55 34.52 7.84
C MET A 455 0.99 34.84 9.24
N ALA A 456 0.45 36.04 9.42
CA ALA A 456 -0.20 36.45 10.67
C ALA A 456 -1.62 35.90 10.76
#